data_AF-A0A5Q4GGN2-F1
#
_entry.id   AF-A0A5Q4GGN2-F1
#
_cell.length_a   1.000
_cell.length_b   1.000
_cell.length_c   1.000
_cell.angle_alpha   90.00
_cell.angle_beta   90.00
_cell.angle_gamma   90.00
#
_symmetry.space_group_name_H-M   'P 1'
#
loop_
_entity.id
_entity.type
_entity.pdbx_description
1 polymer ?
#
loop_
_entity_poly.entity_id
_entity_poly.type
_entity_poly.pdbx_seq_one_letter_code
_entity_poly.pdbx_strand_id
1 'polypeptide(L)' 'MDYIITNLRDAKSNLCQLVQLAANGEEVVITVRGWPTARLT' A
#
# COMPACT_ATOMS: atom_id res chain seq x y z
N MET A 1 -12.71 8.95 0.60
CA MET A 1 -11.97 7.89 -0.10
C MET A 1 -11.16 7.19 0.96
N ASP A 2 -11.56 5.97 1.28
CA ASP A 2 -10.81 5.14 2.19
C ASP A 2 -9.59 4.60 1.42
N TYR A 3 -8.40 4.72 2.00
CA TYR A 3 -7.17 4.22 1.43
C TYR A 3 -6.47 3.32 2.45
N ILE A 4 -5.85 2.26 1.95
CA ILE A 4 -5.14 1.30 2.79
C ILE A 4 -3.77 1.87 3.11
N ILE A 5 -3.49 2.10 4.39
CA ILE A 5 -2.16 2.51 4.86
C ILE A 5 -1.43 1.27 5.35
N THR A 6 -0.23 1.05 4.83
CA THR A 6 0.66 -0.02 5.30
C THR A 6 2.08 0.50 5.46
N ASN A 7 2.87 -0.12 6.35
CA ASN A 7 4.29 0.23 6.48
C ASN A 7 5.13 -0.59 5.49
N LEU A 8 6.36 -0.16 5.24
CA LEU A 8 7.25 -0.82 4.27
C LEU A 8 7.52 -2.31 4.57
N ARG A 9 7.57 -2.72 5.84
CA ARG A 9 7.82 -4.12 6.22
C ARG A 9 6.66 -5.02 5.80
N ASP A 10 5.44 -4.59 6.10
CA ASP A 10 4.23 -5.34 5.79
C ASP A 10 3.96 -5.32 4.29
N ALA A 11 4.25 -4.18 3.64
CA ALA A 11 4.17 -4.05 2.19
C ALA A 11 5.09 -5.02 1.46
N LYS A 12 6.34 -5.18 1.94
CA LYS A 12 7.29 -6.13 1.35
C LYS A 12 6.81 -7.57 1.49
N SER A 13 6.21 -7.92 2.63
CA SER A 13 5.76 -9.29 2.91
C SER A 13 4.48 -9.65 2.13
N ASN A 14 3.64 -8.67 1.82
CA ASN A 14 2.33 -8.87 1.20
C ASN A 14 2.19 -8.19 -0.18
N LEU A 15 3.30 -7.92 -0.87
CA LEU A 15 3.31 -7.08 -2.07
C LEU A 15 2.33 -7.55 -3.16
N CYS A 16 2.29 -8.85 -3.43
CA CYS A 16 1.39 -9.41 -4.46
C CYS A 16 -0.08 -9.11 -4.16
N GLN A 17 -0.51 -9.24 -2.90
CA GLN A 17 -1.88 -8.93 -2.49
C GLN A 17 -2.17 -7.43 -2.63
N LEU A 18 -1.23 -6.58 -2.20
CA LEU A 18 -1.40 -5.12 -2.31
C LEU A 18 -1.49 -4.66 -3.78
N VAL A 19 -0.73 -5.28 -4.68
CA VAL A 19 -0.83 -5.04 -6.12
C VAL A 19 -2.18 -5.47 -6.67
N GLN A 20 -2.72 -6.61 -6.22
CA GLN A 20 -4.06 -7.05 -6.64
C GLN A 20 -5.17 -6.10 -6.16
N LEU A 21 -5.07 -5.60 -4.92
CA LEU A 21 -5.99 -4.59 -4.39
C LEU A 21 -5.94 -3.32 -5.24
N ALA A 22 -4.73 -2.82 -5.52
CA ALA A 22 -4.53 -1.67 -6.39
C ALA A 22 -5.13 -1.87 -7.79
N ALA A 23 -4.87 -3.02 -8.40
CA ALA A 23 -5.42 -3.37 -9.71
C ALA A 23 -6.97 -3.44 -9.73
N ASN A 24 -7.61 -3.66 -8.57
CA ASN A 24 -9.07 -3.64 -8.42
C ASN A 24 -9.63 -2.24 -8.10
N GLY A 25 -8.79 -1.21 -8.07
CA GLY A 25 -9.18 0.18 -7.84
C GLY A 25 -9.02 0.68 -6.40
N GLU A 26 -8.44 -0.11 -5.50
CA GLU A 26 -8.13 0.32 -4.13
C GLU A 26 -6.87 1.18 -4.09
N GLU A 27 -6.89 2.30 -3.38
CA GLU A 27 -5.68 3.09 -3.18
C GLU A 27 -4.86 2.54 -2.00
N VAL A 28 -3.61 2.13 -2.25
CA VAL A 28 -2.69 1.66 -1.21
C VAL A 28 -1.55 2.66 -1.02
N VAL A 29 -1.37 3.16 0.20
CA VAL A 29 -0.27 4.06 0.58
C VAL A 29 0.73 3.31 1.46
N ILE A 30 1.96 3.21 0.98
CA ILE A 30 3.09 2.64 1.72
C ILE A 30 3.81 3.75 2.46
N THR A 31 4.02 3.56 3.77
CA THR A 31 4.68 4.51 4.66
C THR A 31 6.01 3.99 5.20
N VAL A 32 6.92 4.91 5.47
CA VAL A 32 8.18 4.68 6.19
C VAL A 32 8.23 5.63 7.36
N ARG A 33 8.31 5.11 8.59
CA ARG A 33 8.29 5.91 9.83
C ARG A 33 7.07 6.85 9.91
N GLY A 34 5.91 6.39 9.44
CA GLY A 34 4.66 7.16 9.40
C GLY A 34 4.55 8.16 8.24
N TRP A 35 5.59 8.33 7.44
CA TRP A 35 5.58 9.24 6.30
C TRP A 35 5.18 8.49 5.01
N PRO A 36 4.18 8.98 4.25
CA PRO A 36 3.85 8.45 2.93
C PRO A 36 5.08 8.46 2.02
N THR A 37 5.40 7.32 1.41
CA THR A 37 6.60 7.17 0.57
C THR A 37 6.27 6.65 -0.83
N ALA A 38 5.25 5.80 -0.95
CA ALA A 38 4.82 5.27 -2.24
C ALA A 38 3.31 5.04 -2.24
N ARG A 39 2.74 4.99 -3.44
CA ARG A 39 1.32 4.71 -3.68
C ARG A 39 1.19 3.67 -4.80
N LEU A 40 0.27 2.73 -4.64
CA LEU A 40 -0.14 1.78 -5.68
C LEU A 40 -1.56 2.14 -6.12
N THR A 41 -1.78 2.14 -7.44
CA THR A 41 -3.04 2.44 -8.14
C THR A 41 -3.09 1.66 -9.45
#